data_AF-A0A5N6Q8U9-F1
#
_entry.id   AF-A0A5N6Q8U9-F1
#
_cell.length_a   1.000
_cell.length_b   1.000
_cell.length_c   1.000
_cell.angle_alpha   90.00
_cell.angle_beta   90.00
_cell.angle_gamma   90.00
#
_symmetry.space_group_name_H-M   'P 1'
#
loop_
_entity.id
_entity.type
_entity.pdbx_description
1 polymer ?
#
loop_
_entity_poly.entity_id
_entity_poly.type
_entity_poly.pdbx_seq_one_letter_code
_entity_poly.pdbx_strand_id
1 'polypeptide(L)' 'MALRESPLLAFGEKEIGQVMCGSCELLLMYPYGASSVKCSTCHFVTEIGEHNRRPPWSVQQGQRRPASNPLH' A
#
# COMPACT_ATOMS: atom_id res chain seq x y z
N MET A 1 -25.67 -25.91 -10.91
CA MET A 1 -25.59 -25.29 -9.57
C MET A 1 -24.18 -25.59 -9.04
N ALA A 2 -23.23 -24.70 -8.80
CA ALA A 2 -23.16 -23.24 -8.82
C ALA A 2 -21.78 -22.84 -9.39
N LEU A 3 -21.76 -22.04 -10.47
CA LEU A 3 -20.57 -21.29 -10.88
C LEU A 3 -20.60 -19.93 -10.16
N ARG A 4 -20.46 -19.98 -8.83
CA ARG A 4 -20.08 -18.84 -7.99
C ARG A 4 -18.70 -19.25 -7.47
N GLU A 5 -17.62 -18.65 -7.93
CA GLU A 5 -17.17 -17.34 -7.45
C GLU A 5 -16.52 -16.59 -8.61
N SER A 6 -17.24 -15.64 -9.19
CA SER A 6 -16.64 -14.57 -9.97
C SER A 6 -16.25 -13.46 -8.99
N PRO A 7 -14.97 -13.21 -8.67
CA PRO A 7 -14.57 -11.93 -8.11
C PRO A 7 -14.47 -10.94 -9.27
N LEU A 8 -15.60 -10.65 -9.94
CA LEU A 8 -15.74 -9.35 -10.55
C LEU A 8 -15.82 -8.35 -9.39
N LEU A 9 -15.07 -7.25 -9.49
CA LEU A 9 -15.09 -6.06 -8.62
C LEU A 9 -14.13 -6.03 -7.43
N ALA A 10 -12.83 -5.93 -7.67
CA ALA A 10 -11.93 -5.17 -6.78
C ALA A 10 -10.70 -4.56 -7.49
N PHE A 11 -10.74 -4.45 -8.82
CA PHE A 11 -9.70 -3.76 -9.60
C PHE A 11 -10.16 -2.41 -10.13
N GLY A 12 -11.25 -1.87 -9.58
CA GLY A 12 -11.54 -0.44 -9.69
C GLY A 12 -10.40 0.26 -8.97
N GLU A 13 -9.60 1.00 -9.73
CA GLU A 13 -8.45 1.77 -9.25
C GLU A 13 -7.61 0.98 -8.24
N LYS A 14 -6.69 0.15 -8.75
CA LYS A 14 -5.78 -0.69 -7.95
C LYS A 14 -4.79 0.20 -7.18
N GLU A 15 -5.30 0.97 -6.23
CA GLU A 15 -4.51 1.83 -5.41
C GLU A 15 -3.53 0.98 -4.62
N ILE A 16 -2.28 1.46 -4.56
CA ILE A 16 -1.23 0.75 -3.86
C ILE A 16 -1.02 1.47 -2.54
N GLY A 17 -1.23 0.73 -1.44
CA GLY A 17 -0.87 1.15 -0.10
C GLY A 17 0.62 0.93 0.15
N GLN A 18 1.14 1.69 1.11
CA GLN A 18 2.51 1.54 1.60
C GLN A 18 2.50 1.44 3.11
N VAL A 19 3.34 0.55 3.66
CA VAL A 19 3.52 0.39 5.10
C VAL A 19 5.00 0.13 5.40
N MET A 20 5.49 0.61 6.55
CA MET A 20 6.82 0.27 7.03
C MET A 20 6.74 -1.02 7.84
N CYS A 21 7.64 -1.96 7.57
CA CYS A 21 7.76 -3.18 8.37
C CYS A 21 8.19 -2.82 9.80
N GLY A 22 7.44 -3.28 10.81
CA GLY A 22 7.74 -3.00 12.22
C GLY A 22 9.02 -3.63 12.78
N SER A 23 9.66 -4.54 12.03
CA SER A 23 10.90 -5.22 12.45
C SER A 23 12.15 -4.70 11.73
N CYS A 24 12.17 -4.72 10.39
CA CYS A 24 13.35 -4.33 9.61
C CYS A 24 13.19 -2.96 8.90
N GLU A 25 12.14 -2.19 9.23
CA GLU A 25 11.86 -0.86 8.67
C GLU A 25 11.80 -0.79 7.13
N LEU A 26 11.58 -1.93 6.47
CA LEU A 26 11.47 -1.97 5.01
C LEU A 26 10.10 -1.44 4.58
N LEU A 27 10.09 -0.58 3.56
CA LEU A 27 8.86 -0.11 2.92
C LEU A 27 8.25 -1.24 2.08
N LEU A 28 7.05 -1.67 2.45
CA LEU A 28 6.29 -2.71 1.77
C LEU A 28 5.16 -2.07 0.97
N MET A 29 4.97 -2.52 -0.27
CA MET A 29 3.87 -2.12 -1.14
C MET A 29 2.83 -3.24 -1.17
N TYR A 30 1.55 -2.88 -1.08
CA TYR A 30 0.46 -3.85 -1.03
C TYR A 30 -0.80 -3.29 -1.71
N PRO A 31 -1.71 -4.14 -2.22
CA PRO A 31 -3.00 -3.70 -2.73
C PRO A 31 -3.80 -3.01 -1.62
N TYR A 32 -4.24 -1.77 -1.84
CA TYR A 32 -4.98 -1.03 -0.84
C TYR A 32 -6.23 -1.82 -0.41
N GLY A 33 -6.46 -1.89 0.91
CA GLY A 33 -7.51 -2.72 1.50
C GLY A 33 -7.04 -4.03 2.14
N ALA A 34 -5.76 -4.41 2.03
CA ALA A 34 -5.24 -5.54 2.80
C ALA A 34 -5.21 -5.22 4.32
N SER A 35 -5.63 -6.17 5.14
CA SER A 35 -5.61 -6.02 6.62
C SER A 35 -4.24 -6.25 7.25
N SER A 36 -3.34 -6.94 6.54
CA SER A 36 -1.99 -7.25 7.01
C SER A 36 -1.05 -7.47 5.83
N VAL A 37 0.23 -7.17 6.00
CA VAL A 37 1.28 -7.38 4.99
C VAL A 37 2.44 -8.12 5.63
N LYS A 38 2.89 -9.19 4.98
CA LYS A 38 4.07 -9.95 5.40
C LYS A 38 5.31 -9.41 4.70
N CYS A 39 6.34 -9.06 5.46
CA CYS A 39 7.63 -8.67 4.92
C CYS A 39 8.28 -9.85 4.18
N SER A 40 8.72 -9.65 2.95
CA SER A 40 9.46 -10.68 2.19
C SER A 40 10.88 -10.92 2.70
N THR A 41 11.45 -9.96 3.44
CA THR A 41 12.82 -10.04 3.95
C THR A 41 12.90 -10.71 5.31
N CYS A 42 12.16 -10.22 6.30
CA CYS A 42 12.21 -10.73 7.67
C CYS A 42 11.00 -11.60 8.05
N HIS A 43 10.05 -11.82 7.12
CA HIS A 43 8.82 -12.59 7.35
C HIS A 43 7.90 -12.05 8.46
N PHE A 44 8.20 -10.89 9.04
CA PHE A 44 7.37 -10.21 10.03
C PHE A 44 6.03 -9.77 9.41
N VAL A 45 4.93 -10.02 10.12
CA VAL A 45 3.58 -9.62 9.69
C VAL A 45 3.25 -8.28 10.33
N THR A 46 2.98 -7.29 9.50
CA THR A 46 2.56 -5.96 9.93
C THR A 46 1.07 -5.82 9.68
N GLU A 47 0.30 -5.55 10.74
CA GLU A 47 -1.14 -5.28 10.63
C GLU A 47 -1.39 -3.86 10.12
N ILE A 48 -2.39 -3.68 9.26
CA ILE A 48 -2.75 -2.42 8.60
C ILE A 48 -3.96 -1.81 9.31
N GLY A 49 -3.70 -1.00 10.33
CA GLY A 49 -4.69 -0.28 11.11
C GLY A 49 -4.74 1.21 10.77
N GLU A 50 -5.68 1.95 11.35
CA GLU A 50 -5.83 3.40 11.10
C GLU A 50 -4.56 4.20 11.41
N HIS A 51 -3.77 3.76 12.39
CA HIS A 51 -2.56 4.43 12.86
C HIS A 51 -1.34 4.29 11.94
N ASN A 52 -1.31 3.30 11.05
CA ASN A 52 -0.19 3.06 10.12
C ASN A 52 -0.64 2.93 8.65
N ARG A 53 -1.94 3.12 8.38
CA ARG A 53 -2.50 3.27 7.04
C ARG A 53 -1.98 4.57 6.44
N ARG A 54 -1.07 4.40 5.49
CA ARG A 54 -0.64 5.50 4.63
C ARG A 54 -1.72 5.79 3.57
N PRO A 55 -1.89 7.05 3.14
CA PRO A 55 -2.69 7.34 1.96
C PRO A 55 -2.22 6.52 0.75
N PRO A 56 -3.11 6.22 -0.20
CA PRO A 56 -2.73 5.54 -1.41
C PRO A 56 -1.65 6.32 -2.17
N TRP A 57 -0.82 5.60 -2.92
CA TRP A 57 0.34 6.16 -3.61
C TRP A 57 -0.01 7.32 -4.56
N SER A 58 -1.21 7.30 -5.17
CA SER A 58 -1.81 8.39 -5.94
C SER A 58 -1.80 9.73 -5.18
N VAL A 59 -2.34 9.73 -3.96
CA VAL A 59 -2.40 10.89 -3.06
C VAL A 59 -0.98 11.30 -2.61
N GLN A 60 -0.13 10.33 -2.30
CA GLN A 60 1.23 10.61 -1.86
C GLN A 60 2.11 11.20 -2.98
N GLN A 61 1.95 10.76 -4.23
CA GLN A 61 2.66 11.35 -5.37
C GLN A 61 2.22 12.79 -5.63
N GLY A 62 0.93 13.08 -5.55
CA GLY A 62 0.40 14.44 -5.65
C GLY A 62 0.98 15.38 -4.58
N GLN A 63 1.22 14.86 -3.38
CA GLN A 63 1.87 15.59 -2.29
C GLN A 63 3.39 15.69 -2.45
N ARG A 64 4.05 14.63 -2.95
CA ARG A 64 5.46 14.62 -3.33
C ARG A 64 5.71 15.22 -4.72
N ARG A 65 4.94 16.25 -5.12
CA ARG A 65 5.40 17.13 -6.21
C ARG A 65 6.86 17.48 -5.88
N PRO A 66 7.81 17.19 -6.79
CA PRO A 66 9.22 17.42 -6.52
C PRO A 66 9.37 18.87 -6.08
N ALA A 67 10.21 19.11 -5.08
CA ALA A 67 10.76 20.44 -4.88
C ALA A 67 11.18 20.92 -6.28
N SER A 68 10.48 21.93 -6.79
CA SER A 68 10.93 22.66 -7.96
C SER A 68 12.36 23.05 -7.63
N ASN A 69 13.34 22.43 -8.29
CA ASN A 69 14.71 22.89 -8.23
C ASN A 69 14.66 24.39 -8.53
N PRO A 70 15.10 25.28 -7.62
CA PRO A 70 15.31 26.65 -8.01
C PRO A 70 16.40 26.60 -9.09
N LEU A 71 16.02 27.07 -10.28
CA LEU A 71 16.92 27.30 -11.40
C LEU A 71 18.01 28.25 -10.91
N HIS A 72 19.25 27.76 -10.80
CA HIS A 72 20.45 28.60 -10.79
C HIS A 72 21.43 28.00 -11.79
#